data_AF-A0AAD9B109-F1
#
_entry.id   AF-A0AAD9B109-F1
#
_cell.length_a   1.000
_cell.length_b   1.000
_cell.length_c   1.000
_cell.angle_alpha   90.00
_cell.angle_beta   90.00
_cell.angle_gamma   90.00
#
_symmetry.space_group_name_H-M   'P 1'
#
loop_
_entity.id
_entity.type
_entity.pdbx_description
1 polymer ?
#
loop_
_entity_poly.entity_id
_entity_poly.type
_entity_poly.pdbx_seq_one_letter_code
_entity_poly.pdbx_strand_id
1 'polypeptide(L)'
;MIMFQRKLPDAVNFWLGEASAVTSMHKDHYENLYCVISGEKNFILLPPTDRPFIPYGMYQPAVYHQRDDGEFEVVDQSDSEKVPWIPGPSGPGPGPVPSSHGCIAVNFWYDMEYDIKYNYFQLLETLSKDSGST
;
A
#
# COMPACT_ATOMS: atom_id res chain seq x y z
N MET A 1 18.79 -3.63 7.71
CA MET A 1 19.59 -2.66 6.94
C MET A 1 19.16 -2.80 5.50
N ILE A 2 18.58 -1.74 4.92
CA ILE A 2 18.19 -1.74 3.50
C ILE A 2 19.47 -1.83 2.69
N MET A 3 19.64 -2.93 1.96
CA MET A 3 20.80 -3.18 1.11
C MET A 3 20.38 -2.85 -0.31
N PHE A 4 20.60 -1.61 -0.74
CA PHE A 4 20.59 -1.32 -2.17
C PHE A 4 21.81 -2.02 -2.76
N GLN A 5 21.61 -3.25 -3.25
CA GLN A 5 22.59 -3.89 -4.12
C GLN A 5 22.88 -2.92 -5.28
N ARG A 6 24.03 -3.06 -5.96
CA ARG A 6 24.36 -2.26 -7.16
C ARG A 6 23.48 -2.62 -8.38
N LYS A 7 22.17 -2.71 -8.15
CA LYS A 7 21.12 -2.98 -9.12
C LYS A 7 20.48 -1.66 -9.54
N LEU A 8 19.95 -1.63 -10.75
CA LEU A 8 19.09 -0.55 -11.20
C LEU A 8 17.68 -0.75 -10.62
N PRO A 9 16.92 0.33 -10.41
CA PRO A 9 15.52 0.20 -10.00
C PRO A 9 14.69 -0.41 -11.13
N ASP A 10 13.71 -1.23 -10.77
CA ASP A 10 12.70 -1.78 -11.68
C ASP A 10 11.71 -0.70 -12.15
N ALA A 11 11.44 0.28 -11.29
CA ALA A 11 10.60 1.42 -11.60
C ALA A 11 11.07 2.71 -10.92
N VAL A 12 10.84 3.82 -11.60
CA VAL A 12 11.02 5.17 -11.07
C VAL A 12 9.70 5.90 -11.25
N ASN A 13 9.03 6.25 -10.14
CA ASN A 13 7.72 6.90 -10.20
C ASN A 13 7.81 8.36 -9.78
N PHE A 14 7.08 9.21 -10.50
CA PHE A 14 6.87 10.61 -10.16
C PHE A 14 5.54 10.77 -9.43
N TRP A 15 5.55 11.54 -8.33
CA TRP A 15 4.40 11.83 -7.51
C TRP A 15 4.18 13.34 -7.42
N LEU A 16 2.95 13.77 -7.70
CA LEU A 16 2.43 15.11 -7.44
C LEU A 16 0.97 14.95 -7.02
N GLY A 17 0.57 15.54 -5.88
CA GLY A 17 -0.80 15.37 -5.38
C GLY A 17 -1.27 16.48 -4.46
N GLU A 18 -2.59 16.52 -4.27
CA GLU A 18 -3.24 17.42 -3.31
C GLU A 18 -3.14 16.86 -1.87
N ALA A 19 -3.41 17.72 -0.88
CA ALA A 19 -3.41 17.31 0.53
C ALA A 19 -4.49 16.28 0.87
N SER A 20 -5.59 16.26 0.12
CA SER A 20 -6.70 15.31 0.28
C SER A 20 -6.38 13.91 -0.27
N ALA A 21 -5.34 13.77 -1.10
CA ALA A 21 -4.96 12.48 -1.68
C ALA A 21 -4.25 11.62 -0.62
N VAL A 22 -4.93 10.56 -0.19
CA VAL A 22 -4.38 9.61 0.80
C VAL A 22 -4.29 8.21 0.21
N THR A 23 -3.11 7.61 0.34
CA THR A 23 -2.87 6.21 0.00
C THR A 23 -3.24 5.34 1.21
N SER A 24 -4.14 4.37 1.03
CA SER A 24 -4.53 3.45 2.11
C SER A 24 -3.37 2.54 2.51
N MET A 25 -3.46 1.94 3.70
CA MET A 25 -2.47 0.98 4.19
C MET A 25 -2.36 -0.22 3.23
N HIS A 26 -1.13 -0.57 2.86
CA HIS A 26 -0.78 -1.72 2.03
C HIS A 26 0.69 -2.09 2.28
N LYS A 27 1.17 -3.15 1.63
CA LYS A 27 2.58 -3.53 1.57
C LYS A 27 3.00 -3.75 0.13
N ASP A 28 4.25 -3.45 -0.17
CA ASP A 28 4.88 -3.73 -1.46
C ASP A 28 5.96 -4.80 -1.31
N HIS A 29 6.21 -5.55 -2.38
CA HIS A 29 7.33 -6.49 -2.45
C HIS A 29 8.59 -5.83 -3.03
N TYR A 30 8.83 -4.57 -2.64
CA TYR A 30 9.93 -3.75 -3.14
C TYR A 30 10.69 -3.11 -1.99
N GLU A 31 12.00 -2.98 -2.14
CA GLU A 31 12.80 -2.04 -1.38
C GLU A 31 12.57 -0.64 -1.99
N ASN A 32 11.87 0.23 -1.26
CA ASN A 32 11.42 1.52 -1.77
C ASN A 32 12.30 2.67 -1.25
N LEU A 33 12.98 3.38 -2.14
CA LEU A 33 13.66 4.63 -1.82
C LEU A 33 12.75 5.81 -2.19
N TYR A 34 12.09 6.41 -1.19
CA TYR A 34 11.15 7.52 -1.40
C TYR A 34 11.81 8.87 -1.12
N CYS A 35 11.94 9.71 -2.15
CA CYS A 35 12.60 11.01 -2.09
C CYS A 35 11.57 12.13 -2.24
N VAL A 36 11.32 12.88 -1.16
CA VAL A 36 10.50 14.10 -1.23
C VAL A 36 11.36 15.24 -1.78
N ILE A 37 10.88 15.89 -2.84
CA ILE A 37 11.56 16.99 -3.52
C ILE A 37 11.00 18.34 -3.05
N SER A 38 9.68 18.42 -2.84
CA SER A 38 9.00 19.62 -2.35
C SER A 38 7.80 19.25 -1.49
N GLY A 39 7.58 19.99 -0.40
CA GLY A 39 6.53 19.69 0.58
C GLY A 39 6.91 18.56 1.54
N GLU A 40 5.91 17.84 2.03
CA GLU A 40 6.06 16.81 3.06
C GLU A 40 5.21 15.58 2.72
N LYS A 41 5.74 14.41 3.04
CA LYS A 41 5.03 13.12 2.97
C LYS A 41 5.09 12.44 4.32
N ASN A 42 3.92 12.24 4.93
CA ASN A 42 3.80 11.57 6.21
C ASN A 42 3.51 10.09 6.00
N PHE A 43 4.27 9.22 6.67
CA PHE A 43 4.10 7.77 6.59
C PHE A 43 3.75 7.20 7.97
N ILE A 44 2.77 6.30 8.00
CA ILE A 44 2.58 5.36 9.10
C ILE A 44 3.15 4.03 8.65
N LEU A 45 4.11 3.49 9.40
CA LEU A 45 4.76 2.23 9.09
C LEU A 45 4.46 1.22 10.18
N LEU A 46 4.05 0.01 9.77
CA LEU A 46 3.94 -1.16 10.63
C LEU A 46 4.95 -2.21 10.16
N PRO A 47 5.70 -2.85 11.08
CA PRO A 47 6.62 -3.92 10.70
C PRO A 47 5.85 -5.15 10.20
N PRO A 48 6.45 -6.00 9.33
CA PRO A 48 5.79 -7.23 8.84
C PRO A 48 5.35 -8.20 9.95
N THR A 49 5.97 -8.12 11.13
CA THR A 49 5.62 -8.92 12.32
C THR A 49 4.27 -8.56 12.92
N ASP A 50 3.72 -7.38 12.62
CA ASP A 50 2.41 -6.95 13.11
C ASP A 50 1.26 -7.56 12.30
N ARG A 51 1.56 -8.35 11.25
CA ARG A 51 0.56 -9.01 10.39
C ARG A 51 -0.59 -9.70 11.15
N PRO A 52 -0.39 -10.40 12.28
CA PRO A 52 -1.49 -11.02 13.02
C PRO A 52 -2.53 -10.04 13.58
N PHE A 53 -2.17 -8.76 13.73
CA PHE A 53 -3.05 -7.71 14.28
C PHE A 53 -3.65 -6.79 13.19
N ILE A 54 -3.27 -7.02 11.92
CA ILE A 54 -3.76 -6.25 10.78
C ILE A 54 -4.88 -7.03 10.09
N PRO A 55 -6.12 -6.50 10.05
CA PRO A 55 -7.25 -7.16 9.44
C PRO A 55 -7.09 -7.23 7.92
N TYR A 56 -7.56 -8.33 7.32
CA TYR A 56 -7.64 -8.49 5.86
C TYR A 56 -9.02 -9.02 5.48
N GLY A 57 -9.63 -8.41 4.46
CA GLY A 57 -10.87 -8.89 3.85
C GLY A 57 -10.68 -9.19 2.37
N MET A 58 -11.55 -10.02 1.80
CA MET A 58 -11.61 -10.30 0.37
C MET A 58 -12.69 -9.44 -0.28
N TYR A 59 -12.30 -8.52 -1.16
CA TYR A 59 -13.19 -7.53 -1.76
C TYR A 59 -13.31 -7.72 -3.27
N GLN A 60 -14.49 -7.41 -3.83
CA GLN A 60 -14.65 -7.32 -5.28
C GLN A 60 -13.89 -6.08 -5.78
N PRO A 61 -12.97 -6.20 -6.75
CA PRO A 61 -12.35 -5.03 -7.35
C PRO A 61 -13.39 -4.17 -8.08
N ALA A 62 -13.25 -2.86 -7.96
CA ALA A 62 -14.08 -1.90 -8.67
C ALA A 62 -13.24 -0.68 -9.09
N VAL A 63 -13.71 0.06 -10.08
CA VAL A 63 -13.02 1.26 -10.62
C VAL A 63 -13.98 2.44 -10.59
N TYR A 64 -13.46 3.60 -10.23
CA TYR A 64 -14.21 4.85 -10.37
C TYR A 64 -14.27 5.26 -11.85
N HIS A 65 -15.47 5.50 -12.34
CA HIS A 65 -15.72 6.11 -13.64
C HIS A 65 -16.34 7.48 -13.43
N GLN A 66 -15.69 8.52 -13.96
CA GLN A 66 -16.24 9.87 -13.94
C GLN A 66 -17.17 10.05 -15.14
N ARG A 67 -18.42 10.41 -14.87
CA ARG A 67 -19.43 10.69 -15.89
C ARG A 67 -19.27 12.10 -16.46
N ASP A 68 -19.95 12.37 -17.57
CA ASP A 68 -19.93 13.68 -18.25
C ASP A 68 -20.47 14.83 -17.38
N ASP A 69 -21.29 14.53 -16.37
CA ASP A 69 -21.81 15.49 -15.40
C ASP A 69 -20.83 15.80 -14.25
N GLY A 70 -19.67 15.14 -14.23
CA GLY A 70 -18.63 15.28 -13.22
C GLY A 70 -18.79 14.38 -12.00
N GLU A 71 -19.90 13.65 -11.88
CA GLU A 71 -20.13 12.70 -10.78
C GLU A 71 -19.34 11.40 -11.00
N PHE A 72 -19.01 10.72 -9.90
CA PHE A 72 -18.31 9.44 -9.92
C PHE A 72 -19.25 8.28 -9.67
N GLU A 73 -19.11 7.22 -10.47
CA GLU A 73 -19.74 5.93 -10.22
C GLU A 73 -18.69 4.84 -9.94
N VAL A 74 -19.07 3.84 -9.17
CA VAL A 74 -18.25 2.66 -8.89
C VAL A 74 -18.69 1.54 -9.82
N VAL A 75 -17.77 1.08 -10.67
CA VAL A 75 -18.01 -0.01 -11.63
C VAL A 75 -17.28 -1.25 -11.15
N ASP A 76 -18.05 -2.27 -10.73
CA ASP A 76 -17.50 -3.55 -10.31
C ASP A 76 -16.87 -4.29 -11.48
N GLN A 77 -15.71 -4.90 -11.24
CA GLN A 77 -15.07 -5.82 -12.17
C GLN A 77 -15.53 -7.24 -11.86
N SER A 78 -16.78 -7.59 -12.18
CA SER A 78 -17.40 -8.89 -11.80
C SER A 78 -16.64 -10.13 -12.29
N ASP A 79 -15.90 -9.99 -13.39
CA ASP A 79 -15.13 -11.07 -14.00
C ASP A 79 -13.74 -11.24 -13.36
N SER A 80 -13.38 -10.36 -12.42
CA SER A 80 -12.12 -10.41 -11.68
C SER A 80 -12.27 -11.17 -10.37
N GLU A 81 -11.22 -11.91 -9.99
CA GLU A 81 -11.12 -12.52 -8.67
C GLU A 81 -11.13 -11.46 -7.56
N LYS A 82 -11.66 -11.84 -6.40
CA LYS A 82 -11.62 -10.97 -5.21
C LYS A 82 -10.18 -10.74 -4.78
N VAL A 83 -9.89 -9.53 -4.34
CA VAL A 83 -8.56 -9.12 -3.88
C VAL A 83 -8.51 -9.05 -2.35
N PRO A 84 -7.44 -9.54 -1.71
CA PRO A 84 -7.21 -9.31 -0.30
C PRO A 84 -6.81 -7.85 -0.07
N TRP A 85 -7.50 -7.15 0.83
CA TRP A 85 -7.20 -5.76 1.17
C TRP A 85 -7.38 -5.48 2.67
N ILE A 86 -6.62 -4.52 3.17
CA ILE A 86 -6.78 -4.02 4.54
C ILE A 86 -7.97 -3.06 4.53
N PRO A 87 -9.06 -3.34 5.28
CA PRO A 87 -10.16 -2.40 5.35
C PRO A 87 -9.68 -1.03 5.83
N GLY A 88 -10.25 0.04 5.27
CA GLY A 88 -10.04 1.40 5.78
C GLY A 88 -10.40 1.47 7.27
N PRO A 89 -9.93 2.51 8.00
CA PRO A 89 -10.06 2.57 9.45
C PRO A 89 -11.54 2.59 9.87
N SER A 90 -12.09 1.42 10.16
CA SER A 90 -13.34 1.23 10.87
C SER A 90 -13.11 0.95 12.36
N GLY A 91 -11.88 1.15 12.86
CA GLY A 91 -11.43 0.94 14.25
C GLY A 91 -10.49 2.06 14.74
N PRO A 92 -10.02 2.01 16.01
CA PRO A 92 -9.28 3.08 16.69
C PRO A 92 -7.81 3.21 16.26
N GLY A 93 -7.49 2.86 15.01
CA GLY A 93 -6.15 3.00 14.44
C GLY A 93 -5.85 4.44 14.00
N PRO A 94 -4.57 4.80 13.77
CA PRO A 94 -4.23 6.10 13.24
C PRO A 94 -4.89 6.26 11.86
N GLY A 95 -5.66 7.35 11.71
CA GLY A 95 -6.40 7.65 10.50
C GLY A 95 -5.51 7.96 9.29
N PRO A 96 -6.10 8.19 8.12
CA PRO A 96 -5.38 8.63 6.92
C PRO A 96 -4.50 9.84 7.23
N VAL A 97 -3.20 9.78 6.91
CA VAL A 97 -2.29 10.91 7.12
C VAL A 97 -2.08 11.64 5.79
N PRO A 98 -2.58 12.87 5.67
CA PRO A 98 -2.45 13.64 4.44
C PRO A 98 -1.00 14.04 4.18
N SER A 99 -0.70 14.22 2.89
CA SER A 99 0.54 14.86 2.43
C SER A 99 0.33 16.38 2.40
N SER A 100 1.41 17.17 2.28
CA SER A 100 1.22 18.61 2.04
C SER A 100 0.57 18.85 0.66
N HIS A 101 -0.22 19.91 0.51
CA HIS A 101 -0.79 20.27 -0.79
C HIS A 101 0.34 20.58 -1.79
N GLY A 102 0.27 20.00 -2.99
CA GLY A 102 1.30 20.16 -4.01
C GLY A 102 2.63 19.46 -3.67
N CYS A 103 2.61 18.45 -2.80
CA CYS A 103 3.80 17.65 -2.50
C CYS A 103 4.34 16.99 -3.77
N ILE A 104 5.66 17.13 -4.01
CA ILE A 104 6.38 16.51 -5.13
C ILE A 104 7.36 15.49 -4.57
N ALA A 105 7.30 14.26 -5.09
CA ALA A 105 8.25 13.22 -4.74
C ALA A 105 8.62 12.35 -5.93
N VAL A 106 9.74 11.66 -5.81
CA VAL A 106 10.16 10.58 -6.71
C VAL A 106 10.48 9.38 -5.86
N ASN A 107 10.04 8.19 -6.27
CA ASN A 107 10.46 6.97 -5.59
C ASN A 107 11.02 5.94 -6.56
N PHE A 108 11.98 5.17 -6.05
CA PHE A 108 12.70 4.14 -6.78
C PHE A 108 12.36 2.79 -6.17
N TRP A 109 11.81 1.90 -6.98
CA TRP A 109 11.48 0.54 -6.58
C TRP A 109 12.57 -0.41 -7.04
N TYR A 110 13.10 -1.18 -6.10
CA TYR A 110 14.05 -2.25 -6.34
C TYR A 110 13.41 -3.56 -5.87
N ASP A 111 13.31 -4.57 -6.74
CA ASP A 111 12.72 -5.85 -6.37
C ASP A 111 13.40 -6.42 -5.11
N MET A 112 12.58 -6.88 -4.17
CA MET A 112 13.08 -7.35 -2.88
C MET A 112 13.86 -8.66 -3.03
N GLU A 113 14.75 -8.94 -2.08
CA GLU A 113 15.36 -10.26 -1.99
C GLU A 113 14.39 -11.25 -1.36
N TYR A 114 14.02 -12.30 -2.10
CA TYR A 114 13.17 -13.40 -1.64
C TYR A 114 13.96 -14.41 -0.79
N ASP A 115 14.40 -13.95 0.39
CA ASP A 115 15.24 -14.71 1.30
C ASP A 115 14.44 -15.31 2.49
N ILE A 116 15.14 -15.72 3.55
CA ILE A 116 14.53 -16.33 4.74
C ILE A 116 13.48 -15.42 5.41
N LYS A 117 13.62 -14.09 5.30
CA LYS A 117 12.65 -13.14 5.88
C LYS A 117 11.32 -13.22 5.15
N TYR A 118 11.35 -13.34 3.82
CA TYR A 118 10.17 -13.53 3.01
C TYR A 118 9.46 -14.84 3.38
N ASN A 119 10.21 -15.94 3.49
CA ASN A 119 9.64 -17.24 3.87
C ASN A 119 8.97 -17.21 5.25
N TYR A 120 9.60 -16.57 6.24
CA TYR A 120 8.99 -16.39 7.57
C TYR A 120 7.73 -15.54 7.53
N PHE A 121 7.72 -14.47 6.72
CA PHE A 121 6.53 -13.64 6.56
C PHE A 121 5.37 -14.43 5.93
N GLN A 122 5.63 -15.26 4.92
CA GLN A 122 4.59 -16.10 4.31
C GLN A 122 4.03 -17.15 5.29
N LEU A 123 4.88 -17.73 6.13
CA LEU A 123 4.43 -18.59 7.23
C LEU A 123 3.53 -17.81 8.21
N LEU A 124 3.97 -16.64 8.65
CA LEU A 124 3.21 -15.78 9.57
C LEU A 124 1.85 -15.38 8.97
N GLU A 125 1.82 -15.03 7.70
CA GLU A 125 0.58 -14.66 7.00
C GLU A 125 -0.39 -15.84 6.92
N THR A 126 0.11 -17.04 6.62
CA THR A 126 -0.69 -18.27 6.56
C THR A 126 -1.30 -18.58 7.93
N LEU A 127 -0.48 -18.57 8.98
CA LEU A 127 -0.94 -18.83 10.35
C LEU A 127 -1.95 -17.77 10.84
N SER A 128 -1.77 -16.51 10.45
CA SER A 128 -2.72 -15.43 10.78
C SER A 128 -4.09 -15.64 10.14
N LYS A 129 -4.16 -16.22 8.94
CA LYS A 129 -5.42 -16.55 8.25
C LYS A 129 -6.14 -17.71 8.94
N ASP A 130 -5.39 -18.74 9.35
CA ASP A 130 -5.96 -19.96 9.95
C ASP A 130 -6.44 -19.76 11.40
N SER A 131 -5.84 -18.82 12.13
CA SER A 131 -6.14 -18.57 13.55
C SER A 131 -7.40 -17.74 13.81
N GLY A 132 -8.09 -17.28 12.76
CA GLY A 132 -9.33 -16.50 12.89
C GLY A 132 -9.13 -15.10 13.50
N SER A 133 -7.90 -14.60 13.56
CA SER A 133 -7.60 -13.20 13.83
C SER A 133 -8.06 -12.36 12.62
N THR A 134 -9.36 -12.06 12.60
CA THR A 134 -10.02 -11.21 11.59
C THR A 134 -10.04 -9.76 12.01
#